data_AF-Q0VSU6-F1
#
_entry.id   AF-Q0VSU6-F1
#
_cell.length_a   1.000
_cell.length_b   1.000
_cell.length_c   1.000
_cell.angle_alpha   90.00
_cell.angle_beta   90.00
_cell.angle_gamma   90.00
#
_symmetry.space_group_name_H-M   'P 1'
#
loop_
_entity.id
_entity.type
_entity.pdbx_description
1 polymer ?
#
loop_
_entity_poly.entity_id
_entity_poly.type
_entity_poly.pdbx_seq_one_letter_code
_entity_poly.pdbx_strand_id
1 'polypeptide(L)'
;MMNTIFRSAGQVSEKALSPLKAQPLLYRALQLIFALVAYAAGIYLVDMATPEVRIPVILFAVYFMPAVLRAWLQFYWQLRGDSRAQDVDTHHTA
;
A
#
# COMPACT_ATOMS: atom_id res chain seq x y z
N MET A 1 9.70 -36.69 11.40
CA MET A 1 8.41 -36.11 11.88
C MET A 1 8.53 -34.61 12.15
N MET A 2 9.25 -33.85 11.31
CA MET A 2 9.58 -32.42 11.54
C MET A 2 9.48 -31.59 10.25
N ASN A 3 8.71 -32.07 9.25
CA ASN A 3 8.57 -31.44 7.92
C ASN A 3 7.09 -31.11 7.56
N THR A 4 6.16 -31.39 8.48
CA THR A 4 4.72 -31.14 8.30
C THR A 4 4.28 -29.78 8.85
N ILE A 5 5.05 -29.17 9.76
CA ILE A 5 4.72 -27.87 10.37
C ILE A 5 5.05 -26.71 9.42
N PHE A 6 6.17 -26.78 8.68
CA PHE A 6 6.56 -25.74 7.72
C PHE A 6 5.65 -25.67 6.48
N ARG A 7 5.02 -26.80 6.08
CA ARG A 7 4.04 -26.82 4.99
C ARG A 7 2.74 -26.10 5.37
N SER A 8 2.35 -26.15 6.64
CA SER A 8 1.17 -25.45 7.15
C SER A 8 1.35 -23.93 7.17
N ALA A 9 2.52 -23.42 7.56
CA ALA A 9 2.78 -21.97 7.54
C ALA A 9 2.77 -21.39 6.11
N GLY A 10 3.29 -22.12 5.14
CA GLY A 10 3.21 -21.76 3.71
C GLY A 10 1.77 -21.79 3.18
N GLN A 11 1.00 -22.83 3.49
CA GLN A 11 -0.40 -22.95 3.06
C GLN A 11 -1.35 -21.97 3.75
N VAL A 12 -1.10 -21.62 5.01
CA VAL A 12 -1.87 -20.59 5.74
C VAL A 12 -1.50 -19.21 5.20
N SER A 13 -0.23 -18.95 4.87
CA SER A 13 0.18 -17.73 4.18
C SER A 13 -0.46 -17.61 2.79
N GLU A 14 -0.45 -18.68 1.98
CA GLU A 14 -1.14 -18.71 0.68
C GLU A 14 -2.67 -18.58 0.79
N LYS A 15 -3.31 -19.20 1.79
CA LYS A 15 -4.75 -19.04 2.04
C LYS A 15 -5.14 -17.70 2.67
N ALA A 16 -4.24 -17.06 3.41
CA ALA A 16 -4.45 -15.71 3.94
C ALA A 16 -4.20 -14.65 2.86
N LEU A 17 -3.28 -14.90 1.93
CA LEU A 17 -2.96 -14.01 0.81
C LEU A 17 -3.87 -14.19 -0.41
N SER A 18 -4.58 -15.31 -0.54
CA SER A 18 -5.53 -15.53 -1.63
C SER A 18 -6.73 -14.56 -1.64
N PRO A 19 -7.36 -14.18 -0.51
CA PRO A 19 -8.39 -13.13 -0.51
C PRO A 19 -7.80 -11.73 -0.73
N LEU A 20 -6.54 -11.49 -0.34
CA LEU A 20 -5.83 -10.22 -0.60
C LEU A 20 -5.51 -10.02 -2.09
N LYS A 21 -5.32 -11.10 -2.83
CA LYS A 21 -5.13 -11.08 -4.30
C LYS A 21 -6.46 -10.96 -5.05
N ALA A 22 -7.55 -11.42 -4.45
CA ALA A 22 -8.91 -11.36 -5.01
C ALA A 22 -9.53 -9.94 -4.93
N GLN A 23 -9.07 -9.10 -4.00
CA GLN A 23 -9.55 -7.72 -3.86
C GLN A 23 -8.44 -6.73 -4.20
N PRO A 24 -8.36 -6.27 -5.47
CA PRO A 24 -7.29 -5.39 -5.89
C PRO A 24 -7.28 -4.07 -5.09
N LEU A 25 -8.45 -3.61 -4.60
CA LEU A 25 -8.57 -2.46 -3.70
C LEU A 25 -7.77 -2.59 -2.39
N LEU A 26 -7.90 -3.72 -1.67
CA LEU A 26 -7.18 -3.93 -0.41
C LEU A 26 -5.67 -3.89 -0.62
N TYR A 27 -5.20 -4.51 -1.70
CA TYR A 27 -3.78 -4.46 -2.06
C TYR A 27 -3.31 -3.01 -2.32
N ARG A 28 -4.10 -2.20 -3.05
CA ARG A 28 -3.73 -0.79 -3.33
C ARG A 28 -3.81 0.08 -2.07
N ALA A 29 -4.78 -0.16 -1.20
CA ALA A 29 -4.88 0.53 0.09
C ALA A 29 -3.66 0.22 0.97
N LEU A 30 -3.26 -1.04 1.05
CA LEU A 30 -2.07 -1.45 1.81
C LEU A 30 -0.79 -0.85 1.21
N GLN A 31 -0.68 -0.80 -0.11
CA GLN A 31 0.44 -0.17 -0.81
C GLN A 31 0.52 1.34 -0.50
N LEU A 32 -0.62 2.03 -0.45
CA LEU A 32 -0.69 3.44 -0.06
C LEU A 32 -0.26 3.65 1.41
N ILE A 33 -0.78 2.85 2.33
CA ILE A 33 -0.39 2.90 3.76
C ILE A 33 1.10 2.65 3.91
N PHE A 34 1.62 1.62 3.24
CA PHE A 34 3.05 1.32 3.26
C PHE A 34 3.89 2.49 2.74
N ALA A 35 3.48 3.12 1.63
CA ALA A 35 4.18 4.29 1.09
C ALA A 35 4.17 5.48 2.07
N LEU A 36 3.04 5.73 2.75
CA LEU A 36 2.92 6.76 3.79
C LEU A 36 3.83 6.49 5.00
N VAL A 37 3.83 5.26 5.50
CA VAL A 37 4.67 4.85 6.63
C VAL A 37 6.15 4.94 6.26
N ALA A 38 6.54 4.45 5.09
CA ALA A 38 7.92 4.54 4.61
C ALA A 38 8.38 5.99 4.43
N TYR A 39 7.50 6.87 3.96
CA TYR A 39 7.77 8.29 3.83
C TYR A 39 8.04 8.96 5.18
N ALA A 40 7.16 8.74 6.17
CA ALA A 40 7.33 9.28 7.52
C ALA A 40 8.57 8.70 8.23
N ALA A 41 8.78 7.39 8.13
CA ALA A 41 9.95 6.72 8.68
C ALA A 41 11.25 7.23 8.04
N GLY A 42 11.25 7.45 6.73
CA GLY A 42 12.40 8.00 6.02
C GLY A 42 12.73 9.44 6.45
N ILE A 43 11.71 10.30 6.61
CA ILE A 43 11.90 11.64 7.17
C ILE A 43 12.52 11.56 8.57
N TYR A 44 11.98 10.73 9.44
CA TYR A 44 12.48 10.55 10.80
C TYR A 44 13.93 10.06 10.83
N LEU A 45 14.28 9.07 10.00
CA LEU A 45 15.64 8.55 9.90
C LEU A 45 16.63 9.60 9.38
N VAL A 46 16.22 10.40 8.40
CA VAL A 46 17.07 11.48 7.86
C VAL A 46 17.26 12.60 8.88
N ASP A 47 16.22 12.97 9.62
CA ASP A 47 16.29 13.95 10.70
C ASP A 47 17.24 13.48 11.81
N MET A 48 17.13 12.22 12.24
CA MET A 48 18.06 11.62 13.20
C MET A 48 19.52 11.59 12.70
N ALA A 49 19.72 11.36 11.39
CA ALA A 49 21.05 11.32 10.80
C ALA A 49 21.66 12.72 10.57
N THR A 50 20.82 13.77 10.45
CA THR A 50 21.24 15.13 10.12
C THR A 50 20.53 16.21 10.96
N PRO A 51 20.60 16.13 12.31
CA PRO A 51 19.75 16.95 13.19
C PRO A 51 20.02 18.46 13.09
N GLU A 52 21.22 18.86 12.70
CA GLU A 52 21.61 20.27 12.59
C GLU A 52 21.23 20.89 11.24
N VAL A 53 20.84 20.09 10.25
CA VAL A 53 20.63 20.55 8.87
C VAL A 53 19.27 20.12 8.37
N ARG A 54 18.41 21.09 8.06
CA ARG A 54 17.07 20.83 7.53
C ARG A 54 17.03 20.45 6.04
N ILE A 55 18.08 20.79 5.29
CA ILE A 55 18.12 20.58 3.84
C ILE A 55 18.00 19.10 3.45
N PRO A 56 18.75 18.15 4.04
CA PRO A 56 18.60 16.72 3.76
C PRO A 56 17.17 16.19 3.96
N VAL A 57 16.50 16.63 5.02
CA VAL A 57 15.11 16.25 5.32
C VAL A 57 14.17 16.74 4.22
N ILE A 58 14.30 18.00 3.80
CA ILE A 58 13.50 18.59 2.73
C ILE A 58 13.77 17.88 1.40
N LEU A 59 15.04 17.60 1.08
CA LEU A 59 15.41 16.89 -0.14
C LEU A 59 14.82 15.48 -0.17
N PHE A 60 14.91 14.74 0.94
CA PHE A 60 14.28 13.43 1.05
C PHE A 60 12.77 13.51 0.87
N ALA A 61 12.11 14.43 1.57
CA ALA A 61 10.67 14.64 1.48
C ALA A 61 10.22 14.94 0.04
N VAL A 62 10.86 15.90 -0.62
CA VAL A 62 10.52 16.29 -2.00
C VAL A 62 10.83 15.18 -2.99
N TYR A 63 11.97 14.49 -2.83
CA TYR A 63 12.36 13.41 -3.72
C TYR A 63 11.43 12.19 -3.63
N PHE A 64 10.94 11.87 -2.44
CA PHE A 64 10.11 10.69 -2.19
C PHE A 64 8.59 10.96 -2.34
N MET A 65 8.17 12.23 -2.26
CA MET A 65 6.77 12.65 -2.44
C MET A 65 6.10 12.14 -3.73
N PRO A 66 6.76 12.10 -4.91
CA PRO A 66 6.18 11.53 -6.12
C PRO A 66 5.77 10.06 -5.99
N ALA A 67 6.50 9.26 -5.22
CA ALA A 67 6.17 7.84 -5.01
C ALA A 67 4.87 7.68 -4.20
N VAL A 68 4.71 8.49 -3.14
CA VAL A 68 3.49 8.54 -2.34
C VAL A 68 2.31 9.01 -3.18
N LEU A 69 2.50 10.08 -3.97
CA LEU A 69 1.47 10.61 -4.85
C LEU A 69 1.04 9.59 -5.90
N ARG A 70 1.98 8.85 -6.48
CA ARG A 70 1.69 7.78 -7.43
C ARG A 70 0.85 6.68 -6.80
N ALA A 71 1.20 6.21 -5.59
CA ALA A 71 0.42 5.21 -4.87
C ALA A 71 -1.00 5.71 -4.57
N TRP A 72 -1.13 6.98 -4.17
CA TRP A 72 -2.42 7.61 -3.91
C TRP A 72 -3.28 7.72 -5.17
N LEU A 73 -2.69 8.14 -6.30
CA LEU A 73 -3.38 8.19 -7.59
C LEU A 73 -3.87 6.81 -8.01
N GLN A 74 -3.02 5.78 -7.95
CA GLN A 74 -3.40 4.41 -8.29
C GLN A 74 -4.58 3.92 -7.45
N PHE A 75 -4.56 4.19 -6.14
CA PHE A 75 -5.68 3.88 -5.25
C PHE A 75 -6.95 4.66 -5.62
N TYR A 76 -6.84 5.96 -5.87
CA TYR A 76 -7.98 6.81 -6.25
C TYR A 76 -8.64 6.36 -7.56
N TRP A 77 -7.84 6.04 -8.57
CA TRP A 77 -8.35 5.54 -9.85
C TRP A 77 -9.01 4.17 -9.71
N GLN A 78 -8.44 3.28 -8.89
CA GLN A 78 -9.03 1.98 -8.57
C GLN A 78 -10.39 2.13 -7.89
N LEU A 79 -10.48 3.00 -6.87
CA LEU A 79 -11.71 3.28 -6.14
C LEU A 79 -12.80 3.83 -7.07
N ARG A 80 -12.45 4.79 -7.94
CA ARG A 80 -13.39 5.35 -8.94
C ARG A 80 -13.88 4.29 -9.93
N GLY A 81 -13.00 3.38 -10.36
CA GLY A 81 -13.35 2.29 -11.27
C GLY A 81 -14.37 1.34 -10.64
N ASP A 82 -14.14 0.94 -9.40
CA ASP A 82 -15.02 0.03 -8.66
C ASP A 82 -16.38 0.68 -8.36
N SER A 83 -16.42 1.97 -7.99
CA SER A 83 -17.69 2.70 -7.80
C SER A 83 -18.54 2.77 -9.07
N ARG A 84 -17.91 2.95 -10.24
CA ARG A 84 -18.64 2.97 -11.52
C ARG A 84 -19.18 1.59 -11.91
N ALA A 85 -18.46 0.52 -11.61
CA ALA A 85 -18.96 -0.83 -11.87
C ALA A 85 -20.20 -1.14 -11.01
N GLN A 86 -20.16 -0.72 -9.74
CA GLN A 86 -21.27 -0.93 -8.80
C GLN A 86 -22.53 -0.12 -9.14
N ASP A 87 -22.36 1.09 -9.68
CA ASP A 87 -23.46 1.94 -10.18
C ASP A 87 -24.20 1.30 -11.37
N VAL A 88 -23.45 0.70 -12.31
CA VAL A 88 -24.01 0.02 -13.50
C VAL A 88 -24.83 -1.22 -13.11
N ASP A 89 -24.35 -2.04 -12.17
CA ASP A 89 -25.09 -3.22 -11.71
C ASP A 89 -26.41 -2.86 -11.01
N THR A 90 -26.44 -1.71 -10.32
CA THR A 90 -27.64 -1.20 -9.63
C THR A 90 -28.68 -0.70 -10.63
N HIS A 91 -28.25 -0.13 -11.75
CA HIS A 91 -29.13 0.34 -12.82
C HIS A 91 -29.67 -0.77 -13.75
N HIS A 92 -28.99 -1.93 -13.84
CA HIS A 92 -29.49 -3.08 -14.61
C HIS A 92 -30.52 -3.94 -13.86
N THR A 93 -30.63 -3.77 -12.55
CA THR A 93 -31.51 -4.57 -11.68
C THR A 93 -32.77 -3.83 -11.24
N ALA A 94 -32.94 -2.57 -11.64
CA ALA A 94 -34.13 -1.74 -11.43
C ALA A 94 -34.97 -1.65 -12.72
#